data_AF-A0A927TEL2-F1
#
_entry.id   AF-A0A927TEL2-F1
#
_cell.length_a   1.000
_cell.length_b   1.000
_cell.length_c   1.000
_cell.angle_alpha   90.00
_cell.angle_beta   90.00
_cell.angle_gamma   90.00
#
_symmetry.space_group_name_H-M   'P 1'
#
loop_
_entity.id
_entity.type
_entity.pdbx_description
1 polymer ?
#
loop_
_entity_poly.entity_id
_entity_poly.type
_entity_poly.pdbx_seq_one_letter_code
_entity_poly.pdbx_strand_id
1 'polypeptide(L)'
;MSKILKQDTALERLYNGLIKENPTFVLMLGMCPTLAVTTSAINGLGMGLTTTAVLMLSNLIISCMRKIIPGRVRIPAFIVIIATFVTVIQLLLEAYIPFLNKALGMYIPLIVVNCIILGRAESYASSHKPIASFFDGLGMGLGFSFALTCIGAVREVLGSGSVFGFAIPGFTPIRIFAQAPGAFFVLAALSATQNVLKNRVKKANAKKDELPKGCGQDCAACGVSGCSSHGKFYDEKALDFIELEEEGK
;
A
#
# COMPACT_ATOMS: atom_id res chain seq x y z
N MET A 1 23.73 -11.12 -20.63
CA MET A 1 24.18 -11.02 -19.22
C MET A 1 24.36 -9.58 -18.72
N SER A 2 24.86 -8.63 -19.53
CA SER A 2 25.07 -7.23 -19.10
C SER A 2 23.82 -6.32 -19.03
N LYS A 3 22.65 -6.75 -19.55
CA LYS A 3 21.41 -5.95 -19.55
C LYS A 3 20.55 -6.10 -18.27
N ILE A 4 20.89 -7.03 -17.37
CA ILE A 4 20.14 -7.25 -16.12
C ILE A 4 20.55 -6.26 -15.01
N LEU A 5 21.72 -5.62 -15.11
CA LEU A 5 22.21 -4.64 -14.12
C LEU A 5 21.70 -3.21 -14.33
N LYS A 6 20.95 -2.91 -15.42
CA LYS A 6 20.47 -1.54 -15.71
C LYS A 6 19.10 -1.21 -15.13
N GLN A 7 18.48 -2.14 -14.38
CA GLN A 7 17.22 -1.90 -13.65
C GLN A 7 17.42 -1.27 -12.25
N ASP A 8 18.67 -1.01 -11.84
CA ASP A 8 19.03 -0.52 -10.51
C ASP A 8 19.17 1.01 -10.48
N THR A 9 18.08 1.76 -10.72
CA THR A 9 18.02 3.09 -10.10
C THR A 9 17.08 3.00 -8.93
N ALA A 10 17.65 2.98 -7.72
CA ALA A 10 16.94 3.12 -6.45
C ALA A 10 15.86 4.22 -6.49
N LEU A 11 16.16 5.31 -7.20
CA LEU A 11 15.24 6.43 -7.44
C LEU A 11 14.04 6.08 -8.32
N GLU A 12 14.18 5.18 -9.29
CA GLU A 12 13.08 4.79 -10.17
C GLU A 12 12.07 3.89 -9.44
N ARG A 13 12.54 3.03 -8.53
CA ARG A 13 11.70 2.25 -7.61
C ARG A 13 11.02 3.14 -6.57
N LEU A 14 11.75 4.10 -6.01
CA LEU A 14 11.21 5.12 -5.10
C LEU A 14 10.11 5.95 -5.77
N TYR A 15 10.38 6.43 -6.99
CA TYR A 15 9.44 7.23 -7.79
C TYR A 15 8.22 6.40 -8.20
N ASN A 16 8.40 5.13 -8.56
CA ASN A 16 7.29 4.26 -8.92
C ASN A 16 6.38 3.94 -7.73
N GLY A 17 6.93 3.65 -6.54
CA GLY A 17 6.15 3.41 -5.32
C GLY A 17 5.43 4.65 -4.78
N LEU A 18 6.01 5.84 -4.98
CA LEU A 18 5.41 7.10 -4.56
C LEU A 18 4.33 7.61 -5.53
N ILE A 19 4.54 7.50 -6.85
CA ILE A 19 3.74 8.23 -7.86
C ILE A 19 2.97 7.32 -8.84
N LYS A 20 3.49 6.16 -9.24
CA LYS A 20 2.79 5.27 -10.21
C LYS A 20 1.88 4.25 -9.54
N GLU A 21 2.41 3.55 -8.52
CA GLU A 21 1.80 2.40 -7.85
C GLU A 21 1.52 2.71 -6.38
N ASN A 22 0.66 3.70 -6.10
CA ASN A 22 0.32 4.05 -4.73
C ASN A 22 -0.35 2.84 -4.04
N PRO A 23 0.24 2.29 -2.95
CA PRO A 23 -0.20 1.04 -2.33
C PRO A 23 -1.66 1.05 -1.86
N THR A 24 -2.15 2.20 -1.40
CA THR A 24 -3.47 2.30 -0.79
C THR A 24 -4.56 2.44 -1.86
N PHE A 25 -4.30 3.22 -2.91
CA PHE A 25 -5.33 3.52 -3.90
C PHE A 25 -5.37 2.54 -5.08
N VAL A 26 -4.22 1.94 -5.44
CA VAL A 26 -4.11 1.05 -6.60
C VAL A 26 -4.08 -0.42 -6.17
N LEU A 27 -3.28 -0.76 -5.16
CA LEU A 27 -3.12 -2.14 -4.71
C LEU A 27 -4.12 -2.52 -3.59
N MET A 28 -4.82 -1.53 -3.00
CA MET A 28 -5.74 -1.71 -1.87
C MET A 28 -5.12 -2.46 -0.68
N LEU A 29 -3.82 -2.27 -0.45
CA LEU A 29 -3.11 -2.83 0.71
C LEU A 29 -3.12 -1.84 1.88
N GLY A 30 -3.21 -2.36 3.11
CA GLY A 30 -3.15 -1.54 4.32
C GLY A 30 -4.47 -0.86 4.70
N MET A 31 -5.61 -1.47 4.38
CA MET A 31 -6.94 -0.93 4.71
C MET A 31 -7.20 -0.87 6.22
N CYS A 32 -6.78 -1.87 6.99
CA CYS A 32 -6.99 -1.91 8.44
C CYS A 32 -6.44 -0.67 9.17
N PRO A 33 -5.16 -0.29 8.99
CA PRO A 33 -4.64 0.93 9.59
C PRO A 33 -5.23 2.20 8.96
N THR A 34 -5.56 2.17 7.67
CA THR A 34 -6.17 3.32 6.97
C THR A 34 -7.52 3.67 7.58
N LEU A 35 -8.37 2.70 7.87
CA LEU A 35 -9.71 2.96 8.40
C LEU A 35 -9.65 3.40 9.88
N ALA A 36 -8.74 2.80 10.66
CA ALA A 36 -8.65 3.02 12.10
C ALA A 36 -7.99 4.36 12.49
N VAL A 37 -6.94 4.79 11.79
CA VAL A 37 -6.04 5.85 12.29
C VAL A 37 -6.13 7.16 11.51
N THR A 38 -6.80 7.18 10.35
CA THR A 38 -6.99 8.40 9.54
C THR A 38 -8.08 9.34 10.07
N THR A 39 -8.38 9.33 11.37
CA THR A 39 -9.28 10.32 11.97
C THR A 39 -8.63 11.71 12.07
N SER A 40 -7.29 11.76 12.05
CA SER A 40 -6.50 12.99 12.03
C SER A 40 -5.27 12.81 11.14
N ALA A 41 -4.86 13.88 10.45
CA ALA A 41 -3.70 13.88 9.56
C ALA A 41 -2.40 13.58 10.32
N ILE A 42 -2.24 14.11 11.53
CA ILE A 42 -1.03 13.90 12.37
C ILE A 42 -0.89 12.42 12.76
N ASN A 43 -2.00 11.78 13.14
CA ASN A 43 -2.01 10.36 13.51
C ASN A 43 -1.76 9.46 12.29
N GLY A 44 -2.40 9.78 11.15
CA GLY A 44 -2.18 9.09 9.88
C GLY A 44 -0.73 9.19 9.42
N LEU A 45 -0.12 10.37 9.50
CA LEU A 45 1.29 10.58 9.17
C LEU A 45 2.22 9.80 10.12
N GLY A 46 1.96 9.87 11.43
CA GLY A 46 2.77 9.15 12.41
C GLY A 46 2.72 7.63 12.22
N MET A 47 1.54 7.08 11.93
CA MET A 47 1.41 5.66 11.65
C MET A 47 2.12 5.27 10.34
N GLY A 48 1.96 6.06 9.28
CA GLY A 48 2.60 5.81 7.99
C GLY A 48 4.13 5.86 8.05
N LEU A 49 4.69 6.88 8.72
CA LEU A 49 6.14 7.00 8.88
C LEU A 49 6.72 5.83 9.69
N THR A 50 6.00 5.42 10.75
CA THR A 50 6.36 4.24 11.54
C THR A 50 6.34 2.98 10.68
N THR A 51 5.29 2.74 9.90
CA THR A 51 5.22 1.57 9.02
C THR A 51 6.26 1.62 7.90
N THR A 52 6.64 2.79 7.42
CA THR A 52 7.73 2.97 6.44
C THR A 52 9.06 2.52 7.01
N ALA A 53 9.39 2.95 8.24
CA ALA A 53 10.62 2.54 8.91
C ALA A 53 10.65 1.02 9.16
N VAL A 54 9.54 0.45 9.63
CA VAL A 54 9.40 -1.01 9.80
C VAL A 54 9.61 -1.72 8.46
N LEU A 55 8.88 -1.31 7.42
CA LEU A 55 8.88 -1.95 6.10
C LEU A 55 10.27 -1.93 5.44
N MET A 56 10.96 -0.80 5.56
CA MET A 56 12.31 -0.62 5.03
C MET A 56 13.31 -1.57 5.71
N LEU A 57 13.27 -1.67 7.04
CA LEU A 57 14.17 -2.52 7.82
C LEU A 57 13.84 -4.01 7.68
N SER A 58 12.54 -4.36 7.74
CA SER A 58 12.10 -5.75 7.59
C SER A 58 12.42 -6.30 6.20
N ASN A 59 12.20 -5.52 5.14
CA ASN A 59 12.50 -5.97 3.77
C ASN A 59 14.00 -6.17 3.53
N LEU A 60 14.86 -5.36 4.15
CA LEU A 60 16.30 -5.54 4.08
C LEU A 60 16.73 -6.84 4.75
N ILE A 61 16.24 -7.10 5.97
CA ILE A 61 16.64 -8.27 6.76
C ILE A 61 16.08 -9.56 6.18
N ILE A 62 14.82 -9.56 5.74
CA ILE A 62 14.18 -10.71 5.08
C ILE A 62 14.94 -11.09 3.81
N SER A 63 15.35 -10.10 3.01
CA SER A 63 16.13 -10.34 1.79
C SER A 63 17.53 -10.90 2.07
N CYS A 64 18.15 -10.54 3.20
CA CYS A 64 19.41 -11.16 3.65
C CYS A 64 19.20 -12.62 4.12
N MET A 65 18.12 -12.88 4.86
CA MET A 65 17.84 -14.19 5.46
C MET A 65 17.12 -15.19 4.54
N ARG A 66 16.71 -14.77 3.34
CA ARG A 66 15.93 -15.58 2.39
C ARG A 66 16.51 -16.97 2.07
N LYS A 67 17.84 -17.14 2.15
CA LYS A 67 18.52 -18.42 1.87
C LYS A 67 18.36 -19.46 3.00
N ILE A 68 18.08 -19.00 4.21
CA ILE A 68 17.98 -19.83 5.42
C ILE A 68 16.54 -20.29 5.64
N ILE A 69 15.54 -19.55 5.11
CA ILE A 69 14.12 -19.75 5.41
C ILE A 69 13.51 -20.75 4.41
N PRO A 70 13.10 -21.97 4.85
CA PRO A 70 12.39 -22.91 3.99
C PRO A 70 10.95 -22.45 3.73
N GLY A 71 10.40 -22.77 2.54
CA GLY A 71 9.10 -22.26 2.08
C GLY A 71 7.93 -22.51 3.04
N ARG A 72 7.94 -23.65 3.72
CA ARG A 72 6.87 -24.11 4.63
C ARG A 72 6.64 -23.20 5.84
N VAL A 73 7.63 -22.41 6.25
CA VAL A 73 7.55 -21.54 7.44
C VAL A 73 7.78 -20.06 7.11
N ARG A 74 7.66 -19.69 5.83
CA ARG A 74 7.97 -18.35 5.35
C ARG A 74 7.10 -17.28 6.00
N ILE A 75 5.77 -17.47 6.00
CA ILE A 75 4.82 -16.48 6.52
C ILE A 75 5.01 -16.27 8.04
N PRO A 76 5.04 -17.33 8.89
CA PRO A 76 5.32 -17.16 10.32
C PRO A 76 6.68 -16.52 10.59
N ALA A 77 7.73 -16.90 9.87
CA ALA A 77 9.07 -16.32 10.05
C ALA A 77 9.09 -14.81 9.77
N PHE A 78 8.40 -14.36 8.72
CA PHE A 78 8.32 -12.94 8.38
C PHE A 78 7.59 -12.14 9.45
N ILE A 79 6.46 -12.65 9.96
CA ILE A 79 5.70 -11.99 11.03
C ILE A 79 6.56 -11.82 12.30
N VAL A 80 7.34 -12.83 12.68
CA VAL A 80 8.24 -12.74 13.84
C VAL A 80 9.33 -11.69 13.63
N ILE A 81 9.95 -11.64 12.45
CA ILE A 81 10.95 -10.61 12.12
C ILE A 81 10.33 -9.21 12.16
N ILE A 82 9.14 -9.04 11.59
CA ILE A 82 8.44 -7.75 11.60
C ILE A 82 8.06 -7.35 13.03
N ALA A 83 7.55 -8.29 13.83
CA ALA A 83 7.16 -8.04 15.22
C ALA A 83 8.32 -7.53 16.07
N THR A 84 9.51 -8.10 15.93
CA THR A 84 10.68 -7.61 16.69
C THR A 84 11.06 -6.18 16.28
N PHE A 85 11.00 -5.83 14.99
CA PHE A 85 11.23 -4.45 14.54
C PHE A 85 10.15 -3.47 15.03
N VAL A 86 8.88 -3.87 15.01
CA VAL A 86 7.79 -3.06 15.51
C VAL A 86 7.98 -2.77 17.00
N THR A 87 8.37 -3.76 17.81
CA THR A 87 8.66 -3.57 19.24
C THR A 87 9.83 -2.61 19.47
N VAL A 88 10.92 -2.72 18.70
CA VAL A 88 12.05 -1.79 18.81
C VAL A 88 11.62 -0.34 18.51
N ILE A 89 10.80 -0.15 17.47
CA ILE A 89 10.30 1.18 17.12
C ILE A 89 9.30 1.71 18.15
N GLN A 90 8.49 0.84 18.76
CA GLN A 90 7.61 1.22 19.87
C GLN A 90 8.40 1.83 21.03
N LEU A 91 9.50 1.17 21.44
CA LEU A 91 10.39 1.68 22.49
C LEU A 91 11.06 3.01 22.10
N LEU A 92 11.46 3.16 20.84
CA LEU A 92 12.01 4.42 20.34
C LEU A 92 10.96 5.55 20.35
N LEU A 93 9.73 5.29 19.93
CA LEU A 93 8.66 6.28 19.95
C LEU A 93 8.30 6.71 21.37
N GLU A 94 8.31 5.78 22.32
CA GLU A 94 8.10 6.10 23.73
C GLU A 94 9.17 7.05 24.28
N ALA A 95 10.43 6.84 23.88
CA ALA A 95 11.56 7.65 24.32
C ALA A 95 11.61 9.06 23.70
N TYR A 96 11.31 9.18 22.40
CA TYR A 96 11.47 10.46 21.67
C TYR A 96 10.17 11.25 21.50
N ILE A 97 9.01 10.58 21.33
CA ILE A 97 7.74 11.24 20.97
C ILE A 97 6.56 10.62 21.77
N PRO A 98 6.47 10.87 23.09
CA PRO A 98 5.47 10.24 23.95
C PRO A 98 4.03 10.64 23.61
N PHE A 99 3.82 11.81 22.99
CA PHE A 99 2.50 12.23 22.51
C PHE A 99 1.94 11.27 21.45
N LEU A 100 2.80 10.89 20.48
CA LEU A 100 2.41 10.03 19.37
C LEU A 100 2.23 8.59 19.84
N ASN A 101 3.05 8.12 20.78
CA ASN A 101 2.91 6.80 21.40
C ASN A 101 1.60 6.66 22.19
N LYS A 102 1.17 7.70 22.92
CA LYS A 102 -0.13 7.69 23.63
C LYS A 102 -1.32 7.55 22.68
N ALA A 103 -1.26 8.16 21.50
CA ALA A 103 -2.32 8.08 20.50
C ALA A 103 -2.29 6.77 19.71
N LEU A 104 -1.09 6.26 19.38
CA LEU A 104 -0.91 5.09 18.50
C LEU A 104 -0.66 3.78 19.26
N GLY A 105 -0.46 3.79 20.57
CA GLY A 105 -0.02 2.62 21.34
C GLY A 105 -0.87 1.37 21.14
N MET A 106 -2.20 1.53 21.09
CA MET A 106 -3.12 0.41 20.82
C MET A 106 -3.11 -0.03 19.34
N TYR A 107 -2.64 0.83 18.44
CA TYR A 107 -2.55 0.59 17.01
C TYR A 107 -1.18 0.03 16.56
N ILE A 108 -0.19 -0.03 17.45
CA ILE A 108 1.14 -0.59 17.15
C ILE A 108 1.06 -2.08 16.75
N PRO A 109 0.28 -2.95 17.44
CA PRO A 109 0.09 -4.33 16.99
C PRO A 109 -0.54 -4.44 15.59
N LEU A 110 -1.35 -3.46 15.17
CA LEU A 110 -1.95 -3.44 13.82
C LEU A 110 -0.89 -3.20 12.73
N ILE A 111 0.30 -2.71 13.08
CA ILE A 111 1.41 -2.56 12.13
C ILE A 111 1.95 -3.93 11.73
N VAL A 112 2.10 -4.86 12.67
CA VAL A 112 2.64 -6.22 12.41
C VAL A 112 1.76 -6.97 11.43
N VAL A 113 0.43 -6.85 11.58
CA VAL A 113 -0.56 -7.51 10.72
C VAL A 113 -0.95 -6.68 9.49
N ASN A 114 -0.22 -5.60 9.19
CA ASN A 114 -0.52 -4.78 8.03
C ASN A 114 -0.17 -5.54 6.74
N CYS A 115 -1.18 -5.73 5.88
CA CYS A 115 -1.06 -6.43 4.61
C CYS A 115 0.00 -5.81 3.66
N ILE A 116 0.32 -4.52 3.79
CA ILE A 116 1.40 -3.91 2.99
C ILE A 116 2.76 -4.49 3.36
N ILE A 117 3.01 -4.79 4.64
CA ILE A 117 4.31 -5.27 5.08
C ILE A 117 4.49 -6.72 4.67
N LEU A 118 3.50 -7.56 4.97
CA LEU A 118 3.53 -8.96 4.59
C LEU A 118 3.55 -9.15 3.08
N GLY A 119 2.68 -8.43 2.35
CA GLY A 119 2.57 -8.56 0.89
C GLY A 119 3.84 -8.15 0.15
N ARG A 120 4.56 -7.11 0.61
CA ARG A 120 5.85 -6.71 0.00
C ARG A 120 7.01 -7.58 0.46
N ALA A 121 7.01 -8.05 1.70
CA ALA A 121 8.00 -9.02 2.16
C ALA A 121 7.94 -10.32 1.35
N GLU A 122 6.74 -10.81 1.05
CA GLU A 122 6.53 -12.02 0.26
C GLU A 122 6.83 -11.81 -1.22
N SER A 123 6.20 -10.83 -1.87
CA SER A 123 6.32 -10.65 -3.33
C SER A 123 7.67 -10.11 -3.78
N TYR A 124 8.35 -9.32 -2.94
CA TYR A 124 9.56 -8.61 -3.36
C TYR A 124 10.79 -9.01 -2.55
N ALA A 125 10.76 -8.91 -1.21
CA ALA A 125 11.95 -9.14 -0.38
C ALA A 125 12.47 -10.58 -0.46
N SER A 126 11.58 -11.56 -0.62
CA SER A 126 11.94 -12.99 -0.74
C SER A 126 12.76 -13.31 -2.01
N SER A 127 12.57 -12.54 -3.08
CA SER A 127 13.14 -12.84 -4.42
C SER A 127 14.21 -11.84 -4.87
N HIS A 128 14.33 -10.66 -4.26
CA HIS A 128 15.27 -9.61 -4.66
C HIS A 128 16.48 -9.45 -3.74
N LYS A 129 17.46 -8.64 -4.15
CA LYS A 129 18.68 -8.32 -3.38
C LYS A 129 18.39 -7.32 -2.24
N PRO A 130 19.17 -7.31 -1.13
CA PRO A 130 18.86 -6.50 0.05
C PRO A 130 18.74 -4.99 -0.22
N ILE A 131 19.66 -4.44 -1.02
CA ILE A 131 19.68 -3.01 -1.36
C ILE A 131 18.44 -2.63 -2.19
N ALA A 132 18.04 -3.47 -3.14
CA ALA A 132 16.84 -3.23 -3.94
C ALA A 132 15.56 -3.35 -3.10
N SER A 133 15.51 -4.28 -2.15
CA SER A 133 14.39 -4.49 -1.20
C SER A 133 14.24 -3.34 -0.20
N PHE A 134 15.35 -2.72 0.20
CA PHE A 134 15.34 -1.54 1.05
C PHE A 134 14.66 -0.34 0.35
N PHE A 135 15.06 -0.03 -0.88
CA PHE A 135 14.45 1.07 -1.64
C PHE A 135 12.99 0.80 -2.02
N ASP A 136 12.62 -0.47 -2.22
CA ASP A 136 11.22 -0.86 -2.39
C ASP A 136 10.38 -0.57 -1.14
N GLY A 137 10.88 -0.99 0.03
CA GLY A 137 10.20 -0.74 1.30
C GLY A 137 10.07 0.75 1.61
N LEU A 138 11.11 1.54 1.30
CA LEU A 138 11.08 2.99 1.44
C LEU A 138 10.05 3.65 0.50
N GLY A 139 10.04 3.29 -0.79
CA GLY A 139 9.11 3.85 -1.77
C GLY A 139 7.66 3.52 -1.46
N MET A 140 7.37 2.26 -1.16
CA MET A 140 6.02 1.80 -0.82
C MET A 140 5.55 2.36 0.52
N GLY A 141 6.42 2.42 1.53
CA GLY A 141 6.09 3.01 2.83
C GLY A 141 5.79 4.50 2.74
N LEU A 142 6.60 5.27 2.01
CA LEU A 142 6.34 6.70 1.79
C LEU A 142 5.03 6.94 1.02
N GLY A 143 4.74 6.12 0.01
CA GLY A 143 3.45 6.16 -0.69
C GLY A 143 2.26 5.91 0.24
N PHE A 144 2.39 4.93 1.14
CA PHE A 144 1.39 4.63 2.16
C PHE A 144 1.23 5.77 3.18
N SER A 145 2.33 6.37 3.63
CA SER A 145 2.33 7.53 4.53
C SER A 145 1.62 8.73 3.92
N PHE A 146 1.92 9.01 2.65
CA PHE A 146 1.26 10.07 1.91
C PHE A 146 -0.23 9.81 1.76
N ALA A 147 -0.63 8.59 1.39
CA ALA A 147 -2.04 8.22 1.26
C ALA A 147 -2.81 8.38 2.58
N LEU A 148 -2.26 7.88 3.70
CA LEU A 148 -2.83 8.04 5.04
C LEU A 148 -2.99 9.50 5.43
N THR A 149 -1.97 10.31 5.14
CA THR A 149 -1.99 11.75 5.47
C THR A 149 -3.06 12.47 4.66
N CYS A 150 -3.19 12.18 3.36
CA CYS A 150 -4.24 12.76 2.52
C CYS A 150 -5.65 12.36 2.98
N ILE A 151 -5.87 11.07 3.26
CA ILE A 151 -7.16 10.57 3.75
C ILE A 151 -7.47 11.20 5.13
N GLY A 152 -6.48 11.23 6.01
CA GLY A 152 -6.57 11.84 7.34
C GLY A 152 -6.91 13.32 7.29
N ALA A 153 -6.26 14.09 6.41
CA ALA A 153 -6.53 15.51 6.22
C ALA A 153 -7.96 15.77 5.73
N VAL A 154 -8.44 15.02 4.74
CA VAL A 154 -9.81 15.17 4.24
C VAL A 154 -10.83 14.80 5.33
N ARG A 155 -10.58 13.73 6.08
CA ARG A 155 -11.45 13.31 7.20
C ARG A 155 -11.43 14.29 8.37
N GLU A 156 -10.29 14.89 8.67
CA GLU A 156 -10.15 15.90 9.72
C GLU A 156 -10.94 17.17 9.38
N VAL A 157 -10.84 17.63 8.13
CA VAL A 157 -11.59 18.78 7.61
C VAL A 157 -13.09 18.55 7.64
N LEU A 158 -13.57 17.43 7.10
CA LEU A 158 -15.00 17.13 7.01
C LEU A 158 -15.62 16.72 8.36
N GLY A 159 -14.84 16.03 9.20
CA GLY A 159 -15.30 15.45 10.46
C GLY A 159 -15.23 16.40 11.65
N SER A 160 -14.24 17.31 11.70
CA SER A 160 -13.99 18.21 12.83
C SER A 160 -14.00 19.70 12.48
N GLY A 161 -14.01 20.05 11.18
CA GLY A 161 -13.88 21.45 10.75
C GLY A 161 -12.51 22.05 11.04
N SER A 162 -11.47 21.22 11.20
CA SER A 162 -10.10 21.65 11.48
C SER A 162 -9.11 21.09 10.46
N VAL A 163 -8.02 21.82 10.23
CA VAL A 163 -6.89 21.41 9.36
C VAL A 163 -5.65 21.33 10.23
N PHE A 164 -5.07 20.13 10.40
CA PHE A 164 -3.86 19.93 11.20
C PHE A 164 -3.98 20.52 12.62
N GLY A 165 -5.14 20.37 13.26
CA GLY A 165 -5.43 20.92 14.58
C GLY A 165 -5.80 22.41 14.65
N PHE A 166 -5.79 23.15 13.52
CA PHE A 166 -6.30 24.53 13.47
C PHE A 166 -7.79 24.54 13.11
N ALA A 167 -8.63 24.98 14.05
CA ALA A 167 -10.08 25.07 13.86
C ALA A 167 -10.42 26.20 12.88
N ILE A 168 -11.21 25.89 11.84
CA ILE A 168 -11.79 26.89 10.96
C ILE A 168 -13.09 27.38 11.61
N PRO A 169 -13.18 28.65 12.04
CA PRO A 169 -14.41 29.17 12.63
C PRO A 169 -15.52 29.21 11.57
N GLY A 170 -16.66 28.58 11.85
CA GLY A 170 -17.86 28.63 11.00
C GLY A 170 -18.21 27.34 10.26
N PHE A 171 -17.46 26.24 10.45
CA PHE A 171 -17.81 24.94 9.88
C PHE A 171 -18.54 24.06 10.91
N THR A 172 -19.73 23.55 10.57
CA THR A 172 -20.43 22.57 11.41
C THR A 172 -19.87 21.17 11.14
N PRO A 173 -19.20 20.53 12.12
CA PRO A 173 -18.55 19.26 11.91
C PRO A 173 -19.56 18.13 11.68
N ILE A 174 -19.40 17.38 10.59
CA ILE A 174 -20.23 16.20 10.32
C ILE A 174 -19.54 14.97 10.93
N ARG A 175 -19.92 14.62 12.16
CA ARG A 175 -19.29 13.53 12.94
C ARG A 175 -19.36 12.14 12.25
N ILE A 176 -20.23 11.97 11.25
CA ILE A 176 -20.31 10.74 10.43
C ILE A 176 -19.00 10.45 9.69
N PHE A 177 -18.24 11.50 9.30
CA PHE A 177 -16.97 11.35 8.57
C PHE A 177 -15.80 10.97 9.48
N ALA A 178 -15.94 11.20 10.79
CA ALA A 178 -14.97 10.78 11.79
C ALA A 178 -15.06 9.28 12.11
N GLN A 179 -16.18 8.63 11.82
CA GLN A 179 -16.39 7.20 12.07
C GLN A 179 -15.94 6.32 10.89
N ALA A 180 -15.85 5.01 11.11
CA ALA A 180 -15.51 4.00 10.10
C ALA A 180 -16.23 4.15 8.73
N PRO A 181 -17.57 4.38 8.66
CA PRO A 181 -18.25 4.57 7.38
C PRO A 181 -17.71 5.78 6.59
N GLY A 182 -17.32 6.85 7.27
CA GLY A 182 -16.71 8.03 6.66
C GLY A 182 -15.41 7.74 5.92
N ALA A 183 -14.60 6.83 6.45
CA ALA A 183 -13.33 6.46 5.83
C ALA A 183 -13.52 5.76 4.48
N PHE A 184 -14.54 4.90 4.36
CA PHE A 184 -14.88 4.24 3.10
C PHE A 184 -15.36 5.23 2.03
N PHE A 185 -16.20 6.19 2.39
CA PHE A 185 -16.66 7.23 1.45
C PHE A 185 -15.50 8.09 0.96
N VAL A 186 -14.61 8.52 1.86
CA VAL A 186 -13.43 9.33 1.49
C VAL A 186 -12.47 8.52 0.61
N LEU A 187 -12.22 7.25 0.93
CA LEU A 187 -11.36 6.39 0.13
C LEU A 187 -11.95 6.12 -1.26
N ALA A 188 -13.27 5.89 -1.35
CA ALA A 188 -13.98 5.73 -2.62
C ALA A 188 -13.90 7.01 -3.48
N ALA A 189 -14.17 8.18 -2.89
CA ALA A 189 -14.11 9.47 -3.60
C ALA A 189 -12.69 9.79 -4.09
N LEU A 190 -11.66 9.57 -3.26
CA LEU A 190 -10.27 9.80 -3.63
C LEU A 190 -9.79 8.81 -4.69
N SER A 191 -10.14 7.52 -4.58
CA SER A 191 -9.80 6.52 -5.59
C SER A 191 -10.49 6.80 -6.94
N ALA A 192 -11.77 7.18 -6.91
CA ALA A 192 -12.50 7.61 -8.10
C ALA A 192 -11.85 8.83 -8.76
N THR A 193 -11.46 9.84 -7.96
CA THR A 193 -10.78 11.04 -8.45
C THR A 193 -9.43 10.70 -9.11
N GLN A 194 -8.64 9.81 -8.50
CA GLN A 194 -7.38 9.35 -9.08
C GLN A 194 -7.58 8.56 -10.37
N ASN A 195 -8.62 7.73 -10.45
CA ASN A 195 -8.93 6.98 -11.66
C ASN A 195 -9.37 7.92 -12.79
N VAL A 196 -10.18 8.94 -12.49
CA VAL A 196 -10.56 9.99 -13.44
C VAL A 196 -9.33 10.77 -13.92
N LEU A 197 -8.44 11.20 -13.01
CA LEU A 197 -7.20 11.90 -13.36
C LEU A 197 -6.27 11.03 -14.22
N LYS A 198 -6.05 9.76 -13.84
CA LYS A 198 -5.26 8.80 -14.62
C LYS A 198 -5.87 8.60 -16.02
N ASN A 199 -7.19 8.51 -16.14
CA ASN A 199 -7.87 8.40 -17.42
C ASN A 199 -7.78 9.67 -18.27
N ARG A 200 -7.80 10.87 -17.65
CA ARG A 200 -7.59 12.14 -18.36
C ARG A 200 -6.15 12.29 -18.86
N VAL A 201 -5.16 11.91 -18.05
CA VAL A 201 -3.74 11.90 -18.45
C VAL A 201 -3.49 10.86 -19.54
N LYS A 202 -4.07 9.64 -19.45
CA LYS A 202 -4.00 8.65 -20.52
C LYS A 202 -4.65 9.16 -21.81
N LYS A 203 -5.81 9.81 -21.76
CA LYS A 203 -6.46 10.43 -22.93
C LYS A 203 -5.64 11.59 -23.53
N ALA A 204 -4.92 12.37 -22.70
CA ALA A 204 -4.02 13.43 -23.17
C ALA A 204 -2.74 12.88 -23.82
N ASN A 205 -2.20 11.76 -23.31
CA ASN A 205 -1.04 11.09 -23.89
C ASN A 205 -1.40 10.22 -25.11
N ALA A 206 -2.63 9.68 -25.17
CA ALA A 206 -3.15 8.94 -26.33
C ALA A 206 -3.34 9.82 -27.58
N LYS A 207 -3.23 11.15 -27.47
CA LYS A 207 -3.20 12.07 -28.63
C LYS A 207 -1.83 12.09 -29.34
N LYS A 208 -0.84 11.28 -28.90
CA LYS A 208 0.50 11.18 -29.49
C LYS A 208 0.87 9.82 -30.07
N ASP A 209 0.08 8.77 -29.86
CA ASP A 209 0.30 7.44 -30.45
C ASP A 209 -1.01 6.92 -31.05
N GLU A 210 -1.13 6.99 -32.39
CA GLU A 210 -2.16 6.27 -33.12
C GLU A 210 -1.73 4.80 -33.28
N LEU A 211 -2.36 3.86 -32.53
CA LEU A 211 -2.90 2.54 -32.96
C LEU A 211 -3.16 1.60 -31.74
N PRO A 212 -3.97 0.51 -31.87
CA PRO A 212 -5.39 0.49 -31.59
C PRO A 212 -5.80 -0.33 -30.34
N LYS A 213 -6.98 0.04 -29.80
CA LYS A 213 -8.04 -0.75 -29.14
C LYS A 213 -7.67 -1.91 -28.19
N GLY A 214 -8.08 -1.75 -26.92
CA GLY A 214 -8.36 -2.85 -26.00
C GLY A 214 -9.10 -2.40 -24.73
N CYS A 215 -10.36 -2.85 -24.58
CA CYS A 215 -11.25 -2.74 -23.40
C CYS A 215 -11.43 -1.35 -22.76
N GLY A 216 -12.26 -0.52 -23.41
CA GLY A 216 -12.83 0.68 -22.81
C GLY A 216 -14.28 0.45 -22.36
N GLN A 217 -14.47 0.47 -21.04
CA GLN A 217 -15.60 1.04 -20.29
C GLN A 217 -17.01 0.43 -20.35
N ASP A 218 -17.42 -0.44 -21.28
CA ASP A 218 -18.78 -1.00 -21.24
C ASP A 218 -18.89 -2.49 -21.64
N CYS A 219 -19.61 -3.28 -20.83
CA CYS A 219 -19.85 -4.71 -21.03
C CYS A 219 -20.73 -5.04 -22.25
N ALA A 220 -21.45 -4.05 -22.81
CA ALA A 220 -22.37 -4.25 -23.94
C ALA A 220 -21.68 -4.40 -25.30
N ALA A 221 -20.38 -4.08 -25.42
CA ALA A 221 -19.64 -4.12 -26.68
C ALA A 221 -18.99 -5.49 -26.99
N CYS A 222 -19.16 -6.49 -26.11
CA CYS A 222 -18.50 -7.81 -26.22
C CYS A 222 -19.27 -8.80 -27.12
N GLY A 223 -19.81 -8.34 -28.25
CA GLY A 223 -20.65 -9.13 -29.14
C GLY A 223 -20.07 -9.41 -30.52
N VAL A 224 -18.86 -8.91 -30.85
CA VAL A 224 -18.25 -9.14 -32.17
C VAL A 224 -17.19 -10.23 -32.11
N SER A 225 -17.28 -11.15 -33.07
CA SER A 225 -16.72 -12.50 -33.22
C SER A 225 -15.18 -12.64 -33.21
N GLY A 226 -14.46 -11.85 -32.41
CA GLY A 226 -13.01 -11.94 -32.20
C GLY A 226 -12.59 -12.35 -30.78
N CYS A 227 -13.53 -12.43 -29.82
CA CYS A 227 -13.23 -12.78 -28.43
C CYS A 227 -13.42 -14.26 -28.08
N SER A 228 -13.65 -15.13 -29.07
CA SER A 228 -13.80 -16.57 -28.81
C SER A 228 -12.46 -17.33 -28.69
N SER A 229 -11.31 -16.65 -28.75
CA SER A 229 -10.00 -17.32 -28.71
C SER A 229 -8.99 -16.72 -27.72
N HIS A 230 -9.43 -15.84 -26.81
CA HIS A 230 -8.57 -15.37 -25.71
C HIS A 230 -9.21 -15.56 -24.33
N GLY A 231 -9.81 -16.74 -24.14
CA GLY A 231 -10.31 -17.22 -22.86
C GLY A 231 -9.21 -17.75 -21.93
N LYS A 232 -8.13 -16.98 -21.71
CA LYS A 232 -7.17 -17.22 -20.60
C LYS A 232 -6.64 -15.89 -20.09
N PHE A 233 -7.48 -15.18 -19.31
CA PHE A 233 -7.06 -14.01 -18.53
C PHE A 233 -6.77 -14.37 -17.05
N TYR A 234 -6.87 -15.64 -16.70
CA TYR A 234 -6.26 -16.23 -15.52
C TYR A 234 -5.49 -17.47 -16.00
N ASP A 235 -4.21 -17.55 -15.66
CA ASP A 235 -3.41 -18.73 -15.95
C ASP A 235 -3.96 -19.89 -15.10
N GLU A 236 -4.67 -20.80 -15.76
CA GLU A 236 -5.24 -22.04 -15.21
C GLU A 236 -4.18 -22.87 -14.46
N LYS A 237 -2.89 -22.69 -14.76
CA LYS A 237 -1.78 -23.34 -14.03
C LYS A 237 -1.48 -22.72 -12.67
N ALA A 238 -1.91 -21.49 -12.40
CA ALA A 238 -1.67 -20.83 -11.10
C ALA A 238 -2.68 -21.27 -10.03
N LEU A 239 -3.87 -21.73 -10.43
CA LEU A 239 -4.87 -22.33 -9.53
C LEU A 239 -4.58 -23.82 -9.29
N ASP A 240 -4.15 -24.57 -10.31
CA ASP A 240 -3.69 -25.96 -10.14
C ASP A 240 -2.50 -26.08 -9.17
N PHE A 241 -1.62 -25.07 -9.10
CA PHE A 241 -0.51 -25.06 -8.14
C PHE A 241 -0.94 -24.78 -6.69
N ILE A 242 -2.09 -24.14 -6.48
CA ILE A 242 -2.61 -23.84 -5.15
C ILE A 242 -3.46 -25.01 -4.63
N GLU A 243 -4.25 -25.66 -5.49
CA GLU A 243 -5.05 -26.84 -5.09
C GLU A 243 -4.20 -28.10 -4.86
N LEU A 244 -3.06 -28.27 -5.56
CA LEU A 244 -2.17 -29.42 -5.31
C LEU A 244 -1.33 -29.33 -4.03
N GLU A 245 -1.20 -28.15 -3.41
CA GLU A 245 -0.47 -28.00 -2.14
C GLU A 245 -1.38 -28.11 -0.90
N GLU A 246 -2.72 -28.08 -1.08
CA GLU A 246 -3.69 -28.37 0.00
C GLU A 246 -4.14 -29.85 0.08
N GLU A 247 -3.97 -30.68 -0.95
CA GLU A 247 -4.46 -32.09 -0.98
C GLU A 247 -3.41 -33.22 -0.85
N GLY A 248 -2.13 -32.94 -0.56
CA GLY A 248 -1.11 -34.00 -0.30
C GLY A 248 -0.50 -33.86 1.10
N LYS A 249 -0.63 -34.79 2.05
CA LYS A 249 -0.26 -36.22 1.98
C LYS A 249 1.05 -36.48 1.24
#